data_AF-A0A9D7T2G6-F1
#
_entry.id   AF-A0A9D7T2G6-F1
#
_cell.length_a   1.000
_cell.length_b   1.000
_cell.length_c   1.000
_cell.angle_alpha   90.00
_cell.angle_beta   90.00
_cell.angle_gamma   90.00
#
_symmetry.space_group_name_H-M   'P 1'
#
loop_
_entity.id
_entity.type
_entity.pdbx_description
1 polymer ?
#
loop_
_entity_poly.entity_id
_entity_poly.type
_entity_poly.pdbx_seq_one_letter_code
_entity_poly.pdbx_strand_id
1 'polypeptide(L)'
;MSSIEHIWPSDACGNTAVCTQQIIVFDNSALTILCPGNITVSCASDVPPVNLNLGVIANACGGTSTVSLQSAVISNQTCTNRFTLTRTYLATDVCAQSASCVQVITVLDNTPPVITLPNGLANGSTLDVQCYGQDPNWDLPVFGVSDVTTTDNCIGAVTVTFAQVIEDQGTCATDGYIDLFRLTWTATDECGNSSTAFLLMALIDTIPPVIHGIPADITVNCDSIPLPPTIVFATDECLCACVLFVSETQPVAGCADGQVILRTWTAKDRCGNRTTEIQRITLENNKPPTLQLLQPEMTGLIDGSMLEYNCSEGGIPALSMY
;
A
#
# COMPACT_ATOMS: atom_id res chain seq x y z
N MET A 1 -78.24 -14.72 10.04
CA MET A 1 -79.49 -15.43 9.72
C MET A 1 -80.62 -14.70 10.44
N SER A 2 -81.52 -14.03 9.71
CA SER A 2 -82.67 -13.32 10.31
C SER A 2 -83.95 -13.79 9.64
N SER A 3 -84.90 -14.31 10.40
CA SER A 3 -86.24 -14.64 9.91
C SER A 3 -87.19 -13.48 10.20
N ILE A 4 -87.87 -12.98 9.18
CA ILE A 4 -88.96 -12.00 9.35
C ILE A 4 -90.26 -12.75 9.10
N GLU A 5 -91.14 -12.76 10.09
CA GLU A 5 -92.47 -13.35 9.99
C GLU A 5 -93.47 -12.25 9.63
N HIS A 6 -94.15 -12.37 8.50
CA HIS A 6 -95.13 -11.38 8.05
C HIS A 6 -96.54 -11.98 8.13
N ILE A 7 -97.40 -11.38 8.94
CA ILE A 7 -98.81 -11.76 9.10
C ILE A 7 -99.66 -10.83 8.23
N TRP A 8 -100.40 -11.36 7.27
CA TRP A 8 -101.33 -10.61 6.40
C TRP A 8 -102.76 -10.64 6.98
N PRO A 9 -103.63 -9.65 6.67
CA PRO A 9 -104.86 -9.42 7.42
C PRO A 9 -105.92 -10.51 7.24
N SER A 10 -106.65 -10.78 8.33
CA SER A 10 -107.77 -11.72 8.43
C SER A 10 -108.99 -11.28 7.63
N ASP A 11 -109.78 -12.24 7.15
CA ASP A 11 -111.10 -11.95 6.58
C ASP A 11 -112.11 -11.49 7.67
N ALA A 12 -113.28 -10.99 7.24
CA ALA A 12 -114.32 -10.46 8.12
C ALA A 12 -114.96 -11.51 9.06
N CYS A 13 -114.56 -12.79 8.96
CA CYS A 13 -114.99 -13.89 9.81
C CYS A 13 -113.92 -14.33 10.82
N GLY A 14 -112.76 -13.66 10.86
CA GLY A 14 -111.69 -13.94 11.82
C GLY A 14 -110.76 -15.09 11.43
N ASN A 15 -110.81 -15.57 10.18
CA ASN A 15 -109.86 -16.57 9.72
C ASN A 15 -108.54 -15.90 9.33
N THR A 16 -107.44 -16.35 9.92
CA THR A 16 -106.08 -15.92 9.57
C THR A 16 -105.38 -17.02 8.77
N ALA A 17 -104.91 -16.70 7.56
CA ALA A 17 -103.95 -17.55 6.87
C ALA A 17 -102.54 -17.09 7.25
N VAL A 18 -101.76 -17.97 7.89
CA VAL A 18 -100.35 -17.71 8.21
C VAL A 18 -99.50 -18.33 7.13
N CYS A 19 -98.71 -17.52 6.44
CA CYS A 19 -97.68 -17.97 5.52
C CYS A 19 -96.33 -17.52 6.06
N THR A 20 -95.48 -18.47 6.43
CA THR A 20 -94.10 -18.19 6.83
C THR A 20 -93.22 -18.14 5.58
N GLN A 21 -92.67 -16.96 5.28
CA GLN A 21 -91.64 -16.82 4.24
C GLN A 21 -90.26 -16.86 4.91
N GLN A 22 -89.46 -17.89 4.61
CA GLN A 22 -88.04 -17.86 4.93
C GLN A 22 -87.30 -17.04 3.87
N ILE A 23 -86.81 -15.86 4.23
CA ILE A 23 -85.89 -15.08 3.41
C ILE A 23 -84.47 -15.40 3.90
N ILE A 24 -83.71 -16.13 3.09
CA ILE A 24 -82.28 -16.38 3.35
C ILE A 24 -81.49 -15.32 2.58
N VAL A 25 -80.87 -14.39 3.32
CA VAL A 25 -79.91 -13.46 2.73
C VAL A 25 -78.56 -14.15 2.69
N PHE A 26 -78.07 -14.43 1.49
CA PHE A 26 -76.70 -14.89 1.25
C PHE A 26 -75.85 -13.68 0.88
N ASP A 27 -74.72 -13.48 1.58
CA ASP A 27 -73.68 -12.58 1.11
C ASP A 27 -72.77 -13.35 0.16
N ASN A 28 -72.67 -12.87 -1.09
CA ASN A 28 -71.78 -13.42 -2.12
C ASN A 28 -70.63 -12.47 -2.46
N SER A 29 -70.46 -11.40 -1.69
CA SER A 29 -69.41 -10.40 -1.86
C SER A 29 -68.11 -10.96 -1.31
N ALA A 30 -67.18 -11.35 -2.19
CA ALA A 30 -65.89 -11.86 -1.76
C ALA A 30 -65.06 -10.75 -1.10
N LEU A 31 -64.46 -11.07 0.05
CA LEU A 31 -63.47 -10.22 0.71
C LEU A 31 -62.21 -10.11 -0.17
N THR A 32 -61.77 -8.89 -0.48
CA THR A 32 -60.50 -8.68 -1.19
C THR A 32 -59.55 -7.82 -0.36
N ILE A 33 -58.28 -8.21 -0.34
CA ILE A 33 -57.19 -7.52 0.34
C ILE A 33 -56.28 -6.88 -0.71
N LEU A 34 -55.97 -5.59 -0.55
CA LEU A 34 -55.00 -4.88 -1.39
C LEU A 34 -53.60 -5.09 -0.81
N CYS A 35 -52.81 -5.89 -1.51
CA CYS A 35 -51.53 -6.36 -1.01
C CYS A 35 -50.44 -5.31 -1.23
N PRO A 36 -49.45 -5.25 -0.31
CA PRO A 36 -48.21 -4.56 -0.60
C PRO A 36 -47.57 -5.15 -1.86
N GLY A 37 -47.00 -4.28 -2.69
CA GLY A 37 -46.16 -4.71 -3.80
C GLY A 37 -44.90 -5.45 -3.33
N ASN A 38 -44.37 -6.30 -4.20
CA ASN A 38 -43.06 -6.90 -3.98
C ASN A 38 -41.98 -5.83 -4.08
N ILE A 39 -40.93 -5.96 -3.27
CA ILE A 39 -39.82 -5.00 -3.23
C ILE A 39 -38.47 -5.74 -3.19
N THR A 40 -37.42 -5.04 -3.60
CA THR A 40 -36.04 -5.45 -3.43
C THR A 40 -35.31 -4.40 -2.61
N VAL A 41 -34.55 -4.84 -1.61
CA VAL A 41 -33.68 -3.98 -0.79
C VAL A 41 -32.28 -4.56 -0.74
N SER A 42 -31.27 -3.71 -0.52
CA SER A 42 -29.88 -4.16 -0.48
C SER A 42 -29.56 -4.84 0.85
N CYS A 43 -29.97 -4.26 1.97
CA CYS A 43 -29.58 -4.72 3.29
C CYS A 43 -30.75 -5.32 4.08
N ALA A 44 -30.46 -6.25 4.98
CA ALA A 44 -31.48 -6.81 5.87
C ALA A 44 -32.11 -5.73 6.77
N SER A 45 -31.34 -4.70 7.13
CA SER A 45 -31.80 -3.52 7.89
C SER A 45 -32.81 -2.66 7.14
N ASP A 46 -32.82 -2.73 5.81
CA ASP A 46 -33.70 -1.91 4.96
C ASP A 46 -35.08 -2.56 4.78
N VAL A 47 -35.26 -3.78 5.29
CA VAL A 47 -36.55 -4.47 5.23
C VAL A 47 -37.58 -3.65 6.03
N PRO A 48 -38.64 -3.12 5.38
CA PRO A 48 -39.59 -2.28 6.07
C PRO A 48 -40.34 -3.07 7.15
N PRO A 49 -40.73 -2.41 8.26
CA PRO A 49 -41.55 -3.04 9.28
C PRO A 49 -42.88 -3.52 8.69
N VAL A 50 -43.52 -4.45 9.39
CA VAL A 50 -44.82 -4.99 8.95
C VAL A 50 -45.86 -3.88 8.95
N ASN A 51 -46.51 -3.67 7.81
CA ASN A 51 -47.62 -2.72 7.68
C ASN A 51 -48.94 -3.49 7.63
N LEU A 52 -49.78 -3.31 8.65
CA LEU A 52 -51.12 -3.92 8.73
C LEU A 52 -52.24 -2.99 8.25
N ASN A 53 -51.93 -1.73 7.93
CA ASN A 53 -52.90 -0.77 7.39
C ASN A 53 -53.09 -1.01 5.88
N LEU A 54 -53.59 -2.20 5.54
CA LEU A 54 -53.86 -2.63 4.17
C LEU A 54 -55.32 -2.32 3.81
N GLY A 55 -55.53 -1.90 2.57
CA GLY A 55 -56.87 -1.69 2.05
C GLY A 55 -57.63 -3.02 1.98
N VAL A 56 -58.82 -3.07 2.54
CA VAL A 56 -59.72 -4.23 2.45
C VAL A 56 -60.99 -3.77 1.76
N ILE A 57 -61.32 -4.38 0.62
CA ILE A 57 -62.51 -4.06 -0.15
C ILE A 57 -63.46 -5.25 -0.05
N ALA A 58 -64.45 -5.09 0.84
CA ALA A 58 -65.79 -5.68 0.81
C ALA A 58 -66.48 -5.33 2.13
N ASN A 59 -67.67 -4.73 2.08
CA ASN A 59 -68.72 -5.04 3.04
C ASN A 59 -70.13 -4.69 2.51
N ALA A 60 -70.99 -5.70 2.40
CA ALA A 60 -72.45 -5.55 2.51
C ALA A 60 -72.94 -5.81 3.96
N CYS A 61 -72.05 -6.28 4.84
CA CYS A 61 -72.28 -6.46 6.27
C CYS A 61 -71.47 -5.39 7.01
N GLY A 62 -72.10 -4.31 7.48
CA GLY A 62 -71.46 -3.06 7.95
C GLY A 62 -70.55 -3.12 9.19
N GLY A 63 -69.67 -4.12 9.31
CA GLY A 63 -68.60 -4.25 10.30
C GLY A 63 -67.23 -3.86 9.74
N THR A 64 -66.25 -3.78 10.65
CA THR A 64 -64.84 -3.48 10.33
C THR A 64 -64.05 -4.78 10.12
N SER A 65 -63.41 -4.93 8.97
CA SER A 65 -62.46 -6.02 8.71
C SER A 65 -61.16 -5.82 9.49
N THR A 66 -60.54 -6.90 9.93
CA THR A 66 -59.23 -6.88 10.60
C THR A 66 -58.16 -7.52 9.73
N VAL A 67 -56.95 -6.96 9.72
CA VAL A 67 -55.79 -7.47 8.98
C VAL A 67 -54.73 -7.90 9.99
N SER A 68 -54.19 -9.10 9.78
CA SER A 68 -53.12 -9.67 10.60
C SER A 68 -52.01 -10.23 9.72
N LEU A 69 -50.79 -10.30 10.26
CA LEU A 69 -49.70 -11.05 9.65
C LEU A 69 -49.85 -12.52 10.03
N GLN A 70 -50.10 -13.38 9.06
CA GLN A 70 -50.25 -14.82 9.27
C GLN A 70 -48.89 -15.51 9.37
N SER A 71 -47.94 -15.14 8.50
CA SER A 71 -46.59 -15.70 8.52
C SER A 71 -45.55 -14.77 7.89
N ALA A 72 -44.29 -14.95 8.29
CA ALA A 72 -43.11 -14.32 7.70
C ALA A 72 -42.01 -15.38 7.61
N VAL A 73 -41.66 -15.80 6.39
CA VAL A 73 -40.74 -16.92 6.15
C VAL A 73 -39.55 -16.44 5.31
N ILE A 74 -38.34 -16.71 5.80
CA ILE A 74 -37.09 -16.49 5.07
C ILE A 74 -36.74 -17.77 4.29
N SER A 75 -36.33 -17.61 3.03
CA SER A 75 -35.92 -18.69 2.13
C SER A 75 -34.71 -18.25 1.30
N ASN A 76 -34.00 -19.22 0.71
CA ASN A 76 -32.82 -18.98 -0.14
C ASN A 76 -31.73 -18.09 0.51
N GLN A 77 -31.57 -18.18 1.83
CA GLN A 77 -30.58 -17.41 2.54
C GLN A 77 -29.17 -17.95 2.28
N THR A 78 -28.28 -17.10 1.81
CA THR A 78 -26.86 -17.44 1.54
C THR A 78 -25.89 -16.62 2.39
N CYS A 79 -26.28 -15.41 2.80
CA CYS A 79 -25.60 -14.57 3.78
C CYS A 79 -26.66 -13.72 4.50
N THR A 80 -26.24 -12.90 5.47
CA THR A 80 -27.14 -12.02 6.24
C THR A 80 -27.90 -11.04 5.34
N ASN A 81 -27.29 -10.51 4.27
CA ASN A 81 -27.93 -9.58 3.34
C ASN A 81 -28.32 -10.22 1.99
N ARG A 82 -28.52 -11.54 1.92
CA ARG A 82 -28.99 -12.23 0.69
C ARG A 82 -29.98 -13.34 0.99
N PHE A 83 -31.27 -13.04 0.90
CA PHE A 83 -32.38 -13.97 1.14
C PHE A 83 -33.70 -13.45 0.55
N THR A 84 -34.73 -14.30 0.50
CA THR A 84 -36.10 -13.93 0.14
C THR A 84 -37.03 -14.08 1.35
N LEU A 85 -37.66 -12.98 1.76
CA LEU A 85 -38.68 -12.94 2.80
C LEU A 85 -40.08 -12.93 2.18
N THR A 86 -40.89 -13.93 2.52
CA THR A 86 -42.29 -14.03 2.10
C THR A 86 -43.20 -13.74 3.29
N ARG A 87 -43.99 -12.67 3.22
CA ARG A 87 -45.01 -12.32 4.21
C ARG A 87 -46.39 -12.72 3.70
N THR A 88 -47.16 -13.43 4.52
CA THR A 88 -48.57 -13.75 4.24
C THR A 88 -49.46 -12.95 5.17
N TYR A 89 -50.33 -12.13 4.61
CA TYR A 89 -51.34 -11.36 5.34
C TYR A 89 -52.67 -12.08 5.27
N LEU A 90 -53.45 -11.97 6.35
CA LEU A 90 -54.79 -12.53 6.46
C LEU A 90 -55.76 -11.41 6.90
N ALA A 91 -56.74 -11.12 6.05
CA ALA A 91 -57.89 -10.30 6.39
C ALA A 91 -59.06 -11.19 6.80
N THR A 92 -59.75 -10.84 7.89
CA THR A 92 -60.99 -11.49 8.32
C THR A 92 -62.09 -10.46 8.57
N ASP A 93 -63.29 -10.79 8.10
CA ASP A 93 -64.51 -10.01 8.32
C ASP A 93 -65.34 -10.57 9.49
N VAL A 94 -66.28 -9.77 10.01
CA VAL A 94 -67.25 -10.12 11.07
C VAL A 94 -68.15 -11.30 10.70
N CYS A 95 -68.35 -11.54 9.40
CA CYS A 95 -69.07 -12.71 8.89
C CYS A 95 -68.19 -13.96 8.75
N ALA A 96 -66.96 -13.94 9.30
CA ALA A 96 -65.96 -15.00 9.22
C ALA A 96 -65.47 -15.34 7.80
N GLN A 97 -65.66 -14.43 6.84
CA GLN A 97 -64.99 -14.52 5.54
C GLN A 97 -63.52 -14.15 5.70
N SER A 98 -62.64 -14.85 4.97
CA SER A 98 -61.19 -14.60 5.03
C SER A 98 -60.59 -14.44 3.63
N ALA A 99 -59.65 -13.51 3.49
CA ALA A 99 -58.84 -13.32 2.30
C ALA A 99 -57.38 -13.24 2.69
N SER A 100 -56.51 -13.96 1.97
CA SER A 100 -55.08 -13.95 2.20
C SER A 100 -54.34 -13.37 1.02
N CYS A 101 -53.20 -12.74 1.26
CA CYS A 101 -52.27 -12.46 0.20
C CYS A 101 -50.82 -12.37 0.62
N VAL A 102 -49.94 -12.32 -0.37
CA VAL A 102 -48.49 -12.50 -0.19
C VAL A 102 -47.75 -11.26 -0.66
N GLN A 103 -46.76 -10.85 0.13
CA GLN A 103 -45.72 -9.90 -0.25
C GLN A 103 -44.37 -10.63 -0.25
N VAL A 104 -43.63 -10.49 -1.35
CA VAL A 104 -42.26 -10.99 -1.48
C VAL A 104 -41.28 -9.83 -1.37
N ILE A 105 -40.34 -9.93 -0.44
CA ILE A 105 -39.25 -8.99 -0.21
C ILE A 105 -37.94 -9.71 -0.52
N THR A 106 -37.23 -9.26 -1.54
CA THR A 106 -35.91 -9.77 -1.89
C THR A 106 -34.85 -8.91 -1.22
N VAL A 107 -34.03 -9.50 -0.34
CA VAL A 107 -32.83 -8.86 0.19
C VAL A 107 -31.66 -9.37 -0.63
N LEU A 108 -30.95 -8.47 -1.30
CA LEU A 108 -29.87 -8.82 -2.20
C LEU A 108 -28.78 -7.74 -2.18
N ASP A 109 -27.72 -8.04 -1.44
CA ASP A 109 -26.51 -7.25 -1.48
C ASP A 109 -25.61 -7.65 -2.65
N ASN A 110 -25.35 -6.69 -3.54
CA ASN A 110 -24.47 -6.82 -4.71
C ASN A 110 -23.43 -5.71 -4.78
N THR A 111 -23.33 -4.89 -3.73
CA THR A 111 -22.43 -3.75 -3.72
C THR A 111 -21.16 -4.17 -2.99
N PRO A 112 -19.99 -4.10 -3.63
CA PRO A 112 -18.75 -4.40 -2.93
C PRO A 112 -18.38 -3.35 -1.88
N PRO A 113 -17.57 -3.72 -0.88
CA PRO A 113 -16.99 -2.76 0.05
C PRO A 113 -16.16 -1.69 -0.67
N VAL A 114 -16.07 -0.51 -0.07
CA VAL A 114 -15.15 0.57 -0.48
C VAL A 114 -13.90 0.52 0.39
N ILE A 115 -12.72 0.51 -0.25
CA ILE A 115 -11.41 0.58 0.43
C ILE A 115 -10.92 2.03 0.40
N THR A 116 -10.54 2.57 1.56
CA THR A 116 -9.85 3.85 1.70
C THR A 116 -8.39 3.58 2.08
N LEU A 117 -7.48 4.02 1.21
CA LEU A 117 -6.03 3.83 1.35
C LEU A 117 -5.42 4.77 2.39
N PRO A 118 -4.26 4.42 2.97
CA PRO A 118 -3.61 5.24 4.00
C PRO A 118 -3.32 6.65 3.49
N ASN A 119 -3.39 7.63 4.40
CA ASN A 119 -3.13 9.05 4.12
C ASN A 119 -3.97 9.65 2.97
N GLY A 120 -5.10 9.04 2.61
CA GLY A 120 -5.96 9.53 1.53
C GLY A 120 -5.35 9.37 0.13
N LEU A 121 -4.37 8.47 -0.03
CA LEU A 121 -3.78 8.18 -1.32
C LEU A 121 -4.84 7.62 -2.29
N ALA A 122 -4.73 7.97 -3.57
CA ALA A 122 -5.63 7.45 -4.58
C ALA A 122 -5.20 6.03 -5.01
N ASN A 123 -6.16 5.22 -5.44
CA ASN A 123 -5.88 3.89 -5.99
C ASN A 123 -4.94 4.00 -7.20
N GLY A 124 -3.85 3.22 -7.17
CA GLY A 124 -2.78 3.24 -8.18
C GLY A 124 -1.76 4.37 -8.03
N SER A 125 -1.79 5.12 -6.93
CA SER A 125 -0.74 6.12 -6.65
C SER A 125 0.59 5.46 -6.32
N THR A 126 1.68 6.17 -6.60
CA THR A 126 3.03 5.79 -6.20
C THR A 126 3.45 6.55 -4.95
N LEU A 127 3.96 5.82 -3.96
CA LEU A 127 4.62 6.32 -2.77
C LEU A 127 6.12 6.13 -2.94
N ASP A 128 6.86 7.23 -2.95
CA ASP A 128 8.32 7.18 -2.95
C ASP A 128 8.83 6.96 -1.52
N VAL A 129 9.63 5.92 -1.35
CA VAL A 129 10.28 5.58 -0.08
C VAL A 129 11.78 5.71 -0.29
N GLN A 130 12.36 6.77 0.26
CA GLN A 130 13.80 6.94 0.29
C GLN A 130 14.39 6.03 1.36
N CYS A 131 15.37 5.22 0.98
CA CYS A 131 16.23 4.58 1.96
C CYS A 131 17.10 5.62 2.64
N TYR A 132 17.22 5.53 3.96
CA TYR A 132 18.09 6.42 4.70
C TYR A 132 19.43 5.75 4.85
N GLY A 133 20.29 5.88 3.82
CA GLY A 133 21.58 5.19 3.69
C GLY A 133 22.63 5.36 4.81
N GLN A 134 22.28 6.05 5.90
CA GLN A 134 23.13 6.39 7.04
C GLN A 134 22.49 6.01 8.39
N ASP A 135 21.29 5.44 8.39
CA ASP A 135 20.61 5.00 9.61
C ASP A 135 20.63 3.47 9.69
N PRO A 136 21.49 2.88 10.54
CA PRO A 136 21.64 1.43 10.64
C PRO A 136 20.40 0.71 11.17
N ASN A 137 19.37 1.43 11.59
CA ASN A 137 18.09 0.87 12.00
C ASN A 137 16.98 1.11 10.98
N TRP A 138 17.29 1.71 9.83
CA TRP A 138 16.32 1.88 8.76
C TRP A 138 15.96 0.52 8.18
N ASP A 139 14.66 0.31 8.02
CA ASP A 139 14.09 -0.87 7.36
C ASP A 139 12.99 -0.40 6.41
N LEU A 140 12.72 -1.22 5.41
CA LEU A 140 11.66 -0.94 4.46
C LEU A 140 10.32 -0.88 5.22
N PRO A 141 9.46 0.14 4.98
CA PRO A 141 8.17 0.22 5.63
C PRO A 141 7.34 -1.06 5.39
N VAL A 142 6.85 -1.65 6.50
CA VAL A 142 6.01 -2.84 6.46
C VAL A 142 4.54 -2.41 6.44
N PHE A 143 3.81 -2.90 5.45
CA PHE A 143 2.37 -2.69 5.30
C PHE A 143 1.58 -3.96 5.64
N GLY A 144 0.31 -3.78 5.97
CA GLY A 144 -0.61 -4.86 6.31
C GLY A 144 -2.07 -4.46 6.17
N VAL A 145 -2.94 -5.34 6.67
CA VAL A 145 -4.40 -5.18 6.59
C VAL A 145 -4.93 -4.00 7.42
N SER A 146 -4.18 -3.53 8.41
CA SER A 146 -4.54 -2.42 9.31
C SER A 146 -4.29 -1.04 8.71
N ASP A 147 -3.58 -0.94 7.60
CA ASP A 147 -3.23 0.35 6.98
C ASP A 147 -4.34 0.92 6.09
N VAL A 148 -5.38 0.13 5.84
CA VAL A 148 -6.57 0.56 5.08
C VAL A 148 -7.79 0.55 5.96
N THR A 149 -8.78 1.36 5.59
CA THR A 149 -10.12 1.29 6.18
C THR A 149 -11.11 0.84 5.12
N THR A 150 -12.15 0.14 5.56
CA THR A 150 -13.20 -0.37 4.68
C THR A 150 -14.58 0.00 5.19
N THR A 151 -15.48 0.27 4.25
CA THR A 151 -16.89 0.55 4.54
C THR A 151 -17.76 -0.15 3.52
N ASP A 152 -18.95 -0.57 3.91
CA ASP A 152 -19.94 -1.18 3.04
C ASP A 152 -21.29 -0.46 3.21
N ASN A 153 -22.19 -0.55 2.23
CA ASN A 153 -23.55 -0.01 2.35
C ASN A 153 -24.39 -0.79 3.36
N CYS A 154 -24.11 -2.09 3.51
CA CYS A 154 -24.76 -2.93 4.50
C CYS A 154 -23.90 -3.05 5.76
N ILE A 155 -24.56 -3.11 6.91
CA ILE A 155 -23.88 -3.40 8.17
C ILE A 155 -23.44 -4.87 8.10
N GLY A 156 -22.14 -5.11 8.27
CA GLY A 156 -21.57 -6.44 8.21
C GLY A 156 -20.07 -6.41 8.48
N ALA A 157 -19.51 -7.59 8.71
CA ALA A 157 -18.06 -7.73 8.78
C ALA A 157 -17.47 -7.69 7.37
N VAL A 158 -16.41 -6.90 7.19
CA VAL A 158 -15.59 -6.90 5.97
C VAL A 158 -14.26 -7.56 6.27
N THR A 159 -13.91 -8.58 5.49
CA THR A 159 -12.61 -9.25 5.59
C THR A 159 -11.63 -8.60 4.62
N VAL A 160 -10.45 -8.23 5.10
CA VAL A 160 -9.38 -7.64 4.28
C VAL A 160 -8.21 -8.61 4.19
N THR A 161 -7.70 -8.81 2.97
CA THR A 161 -6.44 -9.52 2.72
C THR A 161 -5.43 -8.56 2.11
N PHE A 162 -4.16 -8.72 2.46
CA PHE A 162 -3.04 -7.94 1.96
C PHE A 162 -2.04 -8.82 1.24
N ALA A 163 -1.53 -8.36 0.11
CA ALA A 163 -0.45 -8.98 -0.62
C ALA A 163 0.56 -7.93 -1.10
N GLN A 164 1.83 -8.25 -0.96
CA GLN A 164 2.95 -7.46 -1.48
C GLN A 164 3.75 -8.31 -2.46
N VAL A 165 4.06 -7.74 -3.61
CA VAL A 165 4.95 -8.34 -4.61
C VAL A 165 5.92 -7.29 -5.12
N ILE A 166 7.11 -7.71 -5.54
CA ILE A 166 7.98 -6.88 -6.38
C ILE A 166 7.34 -6.90 -7.78
N GLU A 167 6.83 -5.76 -8.23
CA GLU A 167 6.22 -5.61 -9.55
C GLU A 167 7.27 -5.37 -10.62
N ASP A 168 8.32 -4.62 -10.27
CA ASP A 168 9.43 -4.33 -11.18
C ASP A 168 10.74 -4.12 -10.42
N GLN A 169 11.86 -4.45 -11.06
CA GLN A 169 13.20 -4.16 -10.59
C GLN A 169 13.81 -3.10 -11.50
N GLY A 170 13.77 -1.85 -11.04
CA GLY A 170 14.19 -0.71 -11.82
C GLY A 170 15.70 -0.51 -11.86
N THR A 171 16.09 0.48 -12.65
CA THR A 171 17.40 1.12 -12.53
C THR A 171 17.22 2.58 -12.15
N CYS A 172 17.94 3.04 -11.14
CA CYS A 172 17.78 4.42 -10.65
C CYS A 172 18.09 5.47 -11.73
N ALA A 173 18.92 5.11 -12.73
CA ALA A 173 19.28 6.01 -13.83
C ALA A 173 18.16 6.22 -14.86
N THR A 174 17.32 5.20 -15.11
CA THR A 174 16.24 5.26 -16.11
C THR A 174 14.87 5.41 -15.49
N ASP A 175 14.61 4.62 -14.44
CA ASP A 175 13.27 4.46 -13.85
C ASP A 175 13.10 5.32 -12.60
N GLY A 176 14.21 5.74 -11.98
CA GLY A 176 14.21 6.58 -10.79
C GLY A 176 14.03 5.83 -9.48
N TYR A 177 13.89 4.51 -9.52
CA TYR A 177 13.77 3.63 -8.35
C TYR A 177 14.65 2.38 -8.48
N ILE A 178 14.91 1.72 -7.35
CA ILE A 178 15.64 0.46 -7.23
C ILE A 178 14.67 -0.71 -7.44
N ASP A 179 13.60 -0.75 -6.66
CA ASP A 179 12.55 -1.75 -6.74
C ASP A 179 11.19 -1.05 -6.64
N LEU A 180 10.22 -1.53 -7.42
CA LEU A 180 8.84 -1.09 -7.38
C LEU A 180 7.99 -2.22 -6.80
N PHE A 181 7.43 -1.99 -5.62
CA PHE A 181 6.55 -2.94 -4.95
C PHE A 181 5.10 -2.59 -5.23
N ARG A 182 4.28 -3.62 -5.51
CA ARG A 182 2.84 -3.49 -5.58
C ARG A 182 2.21 -4.00 -4.29
N LEU A 183 1.53 -3.08 -3.60
CA LEU A 183 0.79 -3.32 -2.37
C LEU A 183 -0.69 -3.46 -2.74
N THR A 184 -1.27 -4.64 -2.57
CA THR A 184 -2.66 -4.92 -2.96
C THR A 184 -3.49 -5.29 -1.75
N TRP A 185 -4.62 -4.59 -1.57
CA TRP A 185 -5.66 -4.93 -0.61
C TRP A 185 -6.90 -5.42 -1.33
N THR A 186 -7.47 -6.51 -0.83
CA THR A 186 -8.76 -7.04 -1.27
C THR A 186 -9.71 -7.04 -0.09
N ALA A 187 -10.86 -6.39 -0.23
CA ALA A 187 -11.92 -6.36 0.77
C ALA A 187 -13.11 -7.19 0.28
N THR A 188 -13.63 -8.06 1.14
CA THR A 188 -14.77 -8.93 0.84
C THR A 188 -15.81 -8.82 1.96
N ASP A 189 -17.05 -8.53 1.61
CA ASP A 189 -18.17 -8.52 2.56
C ASP A 189 -18.64 -9.94 2.93
N GLU A 190 -19.61 -10.05 3.83
CA GLU A 190 -20.19 -11.33 4.25
C GLU A 190 -21.00 -12.05 3.16
N CYS A 191 -21.34 -11.34 2.09
CA CYS A 191 -22.11 -11.84 0.95
C CYS A 191 -21.21 -12.21 -0.25
N GLY A 192 -19.88 -12.10 -0.09
CA GLY A 192 -18.90 -12.42 -1.10
C GLY A 192 -18.70 -11.36 -2.18
N ASN A 193 -19.28 -10.17 -2.05
CA ASN A 193 -18.94 -9.05 -2.93
C ASN A 193 -17.55 -8.55 -2.54
N SER A 194 -16.70 -8.29 -3.54
CA SER A 194 -15.31 -7.93 -3.31
C SER A 194 -14.85 -6.76 -4.16
N SER A 195 -13.95 -5.97 -3.58
CA SER A 195 -13.25 -4.88 -4.25
C SER A 195 -11.75 -4.98 -4.00
N THR A 196 -10.97 -4.38 -4.88
CA THR A 196 -9.52 -4.34 -4.78
C THR A 196 -9.01 -2.91 -4.93
N ALA A 197 -7.97 -2.59 -4.17
CA ALA A 197 -7.23 -1.35 -4.30
C ALA A 197 -5.74 -1.67 -4.19
N PHE A 198 -4.91 -0.90 -4.88
CA PHE A 198 -3.48 -1.06 -4.83
C PHE A 198 -2.75 0.27 -4.75
N LEU A 199 -1.54 0.23 -4.20
CA LEU A 199 -0.55 1.28 -4.24
C LEU A 199 0.74 0.73 -4.83
N LEU A 200 1.51 1.61 -5.45
CA LEU A 200 2.88 1.35 -5.82
C LEU A 200 3.78 1.97 -4.75
N MET A 201 4.81 1.25 -4.33
CA MET A 201 5.86 1.77 -3.46
C MET A 201 7.17 1.70 -4.22
N ALA A 202 7.72 2.85 -4.56
CA ALA A 202 8.99 2.97 -5.25
C ALA A 202 10.10 3.16 -4.21
N LEU A 203 10.98 2.17 -4.08
CA LEU A 203 12.18 2.31 -3.25
C LEU A 203 13.21 3.14 -4.03
N ILE A 204 13.54 4.32 -3.54
CA ILE A 204 14.45 5.26 -4.19
C ILE A 204 15.71 5.47 -3.35
N ASP A 205 16.80 5.84 -4.02
CA ASP A 205 18.05 6.22 -3.37
C ASP A 205 18.68 7.47 -3.98
N THR A 206 18.69 8.53 -3.19
CA THR A 206 19.29 9.83 -3.48
C THR A 206 20.46 10.17 -2.54
N ILE A 207 20.85 9.27 -1.63
CA ILE A 207 21.84 9.55 -0.60
C ILE A 207 23.20 8.96 -1.03
N PRO A 208 24.28 9.75 -1.03
CA PRO A 208 25.62 9.23 -1.28
C PRO A 208 26.11 8.20 -0.25
N PRO A 209 27.00 7.27 -0.66
CA PRO A 209 27.61 6.33 0.26
C PRO A 209 28.56 7.05 1.22
N VAL A 210 28.85 6.47 2.39
CA VAL A 210 29.88 7.01 3.31
C VAL A 210 31.15 6.19 3.25
N ILE A 211 32.29 6.89 3.19
CA ILE A 211 33.62 6.28 3.16
C ILE A 211 34.21 6.26 4.57
N HIS A 212 34.73 5.10 4.96
CA HIS A 212 35.35 4.86 6.26
C HIS A 212 36.83 4.51 6.10
N GLY A 213 37.61 4.76 7.15
CA GLY A 213 39.01 4.34 7.20
C GLY A 213 39.98 5.17 6.35
N ILE A 214 39.57 6.36 5.90
CA ILE A 214 40.45 7.29 5.18
C ILE A 214 41.69 7.59 6.05
N PRO A 215 42.91 7.35 5.54
CA PRO A 215 44.11 7.63 6.29
C PRO A 215 44.31 9.14 6.47
N ALA A 216 44.91 9.55 7.59
CA ALA A 216 45.30 10.93 7.81
C ALA A 216 46.37 11.41 6.82
N ASP A 217 46.51 12.72 6.69
CA ASP A 217 47.60 13.34 5.95
C ASP A 217 48.96 12.95 6.54
N ILE A 218 49.94 12.69 5.67
CA ILE A 218 51.27 12.23 6.05
C ILE A 218 52.37 13.02 5.35
N THR A 219 53.56 13.03 5.95
CA THR A 219 54.80 13.47 5.31
C THR A 219 55.74 12.29 5.22
N VAL A 220 56.30 12.04 4.03
CA VAL A 220 57.15 10.87 3.76
C VAL A 220 58.32 11.26 2.88
N ASN A 221 59.43 10.53 3.01
CA ASN A 221 60.54 10.67 2.07
C ASN A 221 60.13 10.15 0.69
N CYS A 222 60.70 10.75 -0.35
CA CYS A 222 60.57 10.39 -1.76
C CYS A 222 60.57 8.88 -2.04
N ASP A 223 61.41 8.11 -1.33
CA ASP A 223 61.58 6.66 -1.57
C ASP A 223 60.62 5.78 -0.74
N SER A 224 59.71 6.40 0.02
CA SER A 224 58.89 5.73 1.04
C SER A 224 57.40 6.04 0.94
N ILE A 225 56.92 6.40 -0.25
CA ILE A 225 55.49 6.66 -0.49
C ILE A 225 54.71 5.36 -0.26
N PRO A 226 53.81 5.30 0.74
CA PRO A 226 53.06 4.09 1.04
C PRO A 226 52.02 3.82 -0.05
N LEU A 227 51.77 2.55 -0.36
CA LEU A 227 50.65 2.15 -1.21
C LEU A 227 49.30 2.50 -0.54
N PRO A 228 48.21 2.65 -1.33
CA PRO A 228 46.87 2.80 -0.78
C PRO A 228 46.52 1.64 0.17
N PRO A 229 46.08 1.91 1.41
CA PRO A 229 45.72 0.85 2.35
C PRO A 229 44.39 0.19 1.99
N THR A 230 44.24 -1.08 2.36
CA THR A 230 43.04 -1.89 2.11
C THR A 230 41.95 -1.73 3.18
N ILE A 231 42.20 -0.92 4.22
CA ILE A 231 41.23 -0.69 5.31
C ILE A 231 40.11 0.29 4.92
N VAL A 232 40.23 0.97 3.77
CA VAL A 232 39.22 1.91 3.30
C VAL A 232 38.06 1.12 2.70
N PHE A 233 36.86 1.36 3.21
CA PHE A 233 35.63 0.75 2.69
C PHE A 233 34.52 1.79 2.65
N ALA A 234 33.46 1.51 1.88
CA ALA A 234 32.29 2.36 1.81
C ALA A 234 31.04 1.56 2.21
N THR A 235 30.10 2.24 2.86
CA THR A 235 28.81 1.67 3.25
C THR A 235 27.67 2.48 2.64
N ASP A 236 26.64 1.76 2.23
CA ASP A 236 25.37 2.30 1.76
C ASP A 236 24.28 1.26 2.07
N GLU A 237 23.26 1.65 2.81
CA GLU A 237 22.25 0.73 3.34
C GLU A 237 21.18 0.38 2.30
N CYS A 238 21.19 1.03 1.12
CA CYS A 238 20.23 0.81 0.04
C CYS A 238 20.60 -0.33 -0.92
N LEU A 239 21.50 -1.24 -0.48
CA LEU A 239 22.16 -2.36 -1.19
C LEU A 239 23.65 -2.06 -1.48
N CYS A 240 24.47 -2.65 -0.61
CA CYS A 240 25.91 -2.54 -0.35
C CYS A 240 26.92 -2.76 -1.48
N ALA A 241 26.61 -2.54 -2.76
CA ALA A 241 27.66 -2.61 -3.80
C ALA A 241 28.26 -1.22 -4.07
N CYS A 242 28.79 -0.56 -3.03
CA CYS A 242 29.58 0.65 -3.21
C CYS A 242 30.85 0.30 -3.97
N VAL A 243 31.04 0.92 -5.14
CA VAL A 243 32.29 0.81 -5.88
C VAL A 243 33.25 1.87 -5.35
N LEU A 244 34.35 1.44 -4.73
CA LEU A 244 35.42 2.31 -4.26
C LEU A 244 36.53 2.41 -5.32
N PHE A 245 36.78 3.62 -5.79
CA PHE A 245 37.88 3.95 -6.69
C PHE A 245 38.94 4.73 -5.93
N VAL A 246 40.22 4.41 -6.17
CA VAL A 246 41.35 5.19 -5.69
C VAL A 246 42.12 5.76 -6.88
N SER A 247 42.45 7.04 -6.83
CA SER A 247 43.33 7.68 -7.79
C SER A 247 44.35 8.56 -7.08
N GLU A 248 45.52 8.73 -7.69
CA GLU A 248 46.60 9.56 -7.16
C GLU A 248 47.06 10.53 -8.22
N THR A 249 47.31 11.78 -7.81
CA THR A 249 48.06 12.70 -8.65
C THR A 249 49.53 12.26 -8.66
N GLN A 250 50.09 12.03 -9.85
CA GLN A 250 51.52 11.79 -9.98
C GLN A 250 52.29 13.05 -9.55
N PRO A 251 53.37 12.92 -8.77
CA PRO A 251 54.28 14.04 -8.57
C PRO A 251 54.89 14.45 -9.92
N VAL A 252 55.25 15.73 -10.07
CA VAL A 252 56.03 16.23 -11.22
C VAL A 252 57.34 15.42 -11.29
N ALA A 253 57.92 15.25 -12.49
CA ALA A 253 59.17 14.51 -12.63
C ALA A 253 60.27 15.05 -11.68
N GLY A 254 60.79 14.18 -10.82
CA GLY A 254 61.75 14.51 -9.76
C GLY A 254 61.10 14.76 -8.39
N CYS A 255 61.77 14.35 -7.31
CA CYS A 255 61.30 14.65 -5.96
C CYS A 255 61.82 16.01 -5.50
N ALA A 256 60.91 16.96 -5.31
CA ALA A 256 61.22 18.25 -4.72
C ALA A 256 60.60 18.34 -3.33
N ASP A 257 61.36 18.95 -2.41
CA ASP A 257 60.91 19.18 -1.04
C ASP A 257 59.60 20.00 -1.03
N GLY A 258 58.60 19.53 -0.29
CA GLY A 258 57.28 20.14 -0.23
C GLY A 258 56.33 19.79 -1.39
N GLN A 259 56.70 18.89 -2.31
CA GLN A 259 55.77 18.33 -3.28
C GLN A 259 54.63 17.57 -2.61
N VAL A 260 53.50 17.46 -3.30
CA VAL A 260 52.27 16.88 -2.74
C VAL A 260 51.69 15.86 -3.70
N ILE A 261 51.36 14.68 -3.17
CA ILE A 261 50.51 13.68 -3.81
C ILE A 261 49.13 13.77 -3.15
N LEU A 262 48.09 13.99 -3.95
CA LEU A 262 46.71 13.88 -3.52
C LEU A 262 46.22 12.47 -3.88
N ARG A 263 45.84 11.71 -2.86
CA ARG A 263 45.18 10.42 -3.02
C ARG A 263 43.69 10.62 -2.81
N THR A 264 42.92 10.44 -3.87
CA THR A 264 41.48 10.66 -3.91
C THR A 264 40.75 9.32 -3.88
N TRP A 265 39.87 9.15 -2.91
CA TRP A 265 38.96 8.02 -2.78
C TRP A 265 37.57 8.45 -3.23
N THR A 266 36.97 7.74 -4.16
CA THR A 266 35.61 8.01 -4.63
C THR A 266 34.76 6.75 -4.45
N ALA A 267 33.72 6.84 -3.64
CA ALA A 267 32.70 5.81 -3.54
C ALA A 267 31.50 6.19 -4.40
N LYS A 268 30.94 5.20 -5.09
CA LYS A 268 29.72 5.33 -5.89
C LYS A 268 28.77 4.17 -5.56
N ASP A 269 27.52 4.45 -5.25
CA ASP A 269 26.48 3.43 -5.07
C ASP A 269 25.89 2.96 -6.42
N ARG A 270 24.86 2.10 -6.35
CA ARG A 270 24.16 1.54 -7.51
C ARG A 270 23.34 2.59 -8.28
N CYS A 271 22.77 3.56 -7.59
CA CYS A 271 22.02 4.66 -8.20
C CYS A 271 22.90 5.77 -8.75
N GLY A 272 24.17 5.73 -8.40
CA GLY A 272 25.23 6.58 -8.87
C GLY A 272 25.47 7.83 -8.05
N ASN A 273 24.93 7.90 -6.83
CA ASN A 273 25.33 8.94 -5.89
C ASN A 273 26.80 8.70 -5.49
N ARG A 274 27.51 9.79 -5.13
CA ARG A 274 28.96 9.78 -5.01
C ARG A 274 29.44 10.56 -3.79
N THR A 275 30.45 10.01 -3.13
CA THR A 275 31.22 10.68 -2.10
C THR A 275 32.71 10.62 -2.48
N THR A 276 33.42 11.70 -2.22
CA THR A 276 34.85 11.81 -2.50
C THR A 276 35.59 12.33 -1.27
N GLU A 277 36.66 11.64 -0.91
CA GLU A 277 37.56 12.01 0.19
C GLU A 277 39.01 12.07 -0.30
N ILE A 278 39.82 12.93 0.30
CA ILE A 278 41.19 13.18 -0.14
C ILE A 278 42.16 13.03 1.04
N GLN A 279 43.21 12.25 0.84
CA GLN A 279 44.40 12.21 1.69
C GLN A 279 45.52 13.02 1.02
N ARG A 280 46.20 13.87 1.78
CA ARG A 280 47.38 14.62 1.35
C ARG A 280 48.67 13.93 1.81
N ILE A 281 49.57 13.65 0.87
CA ILE A 281 50.89 13.06 1.13
C ILE A 281 51.94 14.11 0.73
N THR A 282 52.65 14.67 1.71
CA THR A 282 53.71 15.65 1.48
C THR A 282 55.06 14.93 1.36
N LEU A 283 55.83 15.25 0.32
CA LEU A 283 57.15 14.69 0.08
C LEU A 283 58.23 15.58 0.70
N GLU A 284 59.17 14.94 1.39
CA GLU A 284 60.39 15.58 1.89
C GLU A 284 61.62 14.96 1.23
N ASN A 285 62.59 15.80 0.85
CA ASN A 285 63.87 15.32 0.32
C ASN A 285 64.96 15.38 1.39
N ASN A 286 65.09 14.28 2.15
CA ASN A 286 66.11 14.16 3.20
C ASN A 286 67.38 13.44 2.72
N LYS A 287 67.54 13.19 1.40
CA LYS A 287 68.77 12.62 0.87
C LYS A 287 69.82 13.72 0.69
N PRO A 288 71.01 13.59 1.29
CA PRO A 288 72.10 14.51 0.99
C PRO A 288 72.47 14.39 -0.49
N PRO A 289 72.95 15.47 -1.12
CA PRO A 289 73.44 15.42 -2.49
C PRO A 289 74.58 14.40 -2.61
N THR A 290 74.57 13.60 -3.66
CA THR A 290 75.69 12.71 -3.99
C THR A 290 76.72 13.48 -4.80
N LEU A 291 77.95 13.54 -4.31
CA LEU A 291 79.05 14.17 -5.03
C LEU A 291 79.58 13.17 -6.08
N GLN A 292 79.44 13.49 -7.37
CA GLN A 292 80.02 12.68 -8.44
C GLN A 292 81.24 13.38 -9.04
N LEU A 293 82.37 12.70 -9.01
CA LEU A 293 83.60 13.15 -9.64
C LEU A 293 83.56 12.74 -11.13
N LEU A 294 83.49 13.72 -12.03
CA LEU A 294 83.33 13.48 -13.48
C LEU A 294 84.66 13.32 -14.22
N GLN A 295 85.77 13.64 -13.57
CA GLN A 295 87.09 13.56 -14.18
C GLN A 295 87.61 12.12 -14.09
N PRO A 296 88.05 11.51 -15.21
CA PRO A 296 88.60 10.16 -15.23
C PRO A 296 89.72 9.97 -14.20
N GLU A 297 90.54 10.99 -14.00
CA GLU A 297 91.67 11.05 -13.07
C GLU A 297 91.23 10.98 -11.59
N MET A 298 89.96 11.25 -11.31
CA MET A 298 89.39 11.26 -9.97
C MET A 298 88.48 10.05 -9.69
N THR A 299 88.43 9.08 -10.61
CA THR A 299 87.62 7.87 -10.45
C THR A 299 88.18 6.99 -9.33
N GLY A 300 87.37 6.64 -8.33
CA GLY A 300 87.76 5.75 -7.23
C GLY A 300 88.44 6.43 -6.03
N LEU A 301 88.53 7.76 -6.03
CA LEU A 301 88.98 8.51 -4.86
C LEU A 301 87.91 8.47 -3.76
N ILE A 302 88.35 8.21 -2.54
CA ILE A 302 87.53 8.29 -1.32
C ILE A 302 87.81 9.60 -0.58
N ASP A 303 86.95 9.95 0.37
CA ASP A 303 87.17 11.10 1.25
C ASP A 303 88.56 11.00 1.93
N GLY A 304 89.32 12.09 1.89
CA GLY A 304 90.71 12.15 2.37
C GLY A 304 91.79 11.66 1.39
N SER A 305 91.45 11.29 0.16
CA SER A 305 92.47 10.93 -0.85
C SER A 305 93.34 12.14 -1.22
N MET A 306 94.66 11.94 -1.27
CA MET A 306 95.62 12.95 -1.69
C MET A 306 95.97 12.75 -3.17
N LEU A 307 95.72 13.77 -3.99
CA LEU A 307 96.18 13.84 -5.38
C LEU A 307 97.52 14.59 -5.43
N GLU A 308 98.58 13.90 -5.86
CA GLU A 308 99.87 14.54 -6.15
C GLU A 308 99.99 14.85 -7.64
N TYR A 309 100.25 16.12 -7.97
CA TYR A 309 100.50 16.57 -9.34
C TYR A 309 101.97 17.01 -9.47
N ASN A 310 102.64 16.53 -10.51
CA ASN A 310 103.95 17.03 -10.90
C ASN A 310 103.77 18.23 -11.85
N CYS A 311 104.53 19.31 -11.64
CA CYS A 311 104.43 20.56 -12.41
C CYS A 311 104.65 20.42 -13.94
N SER A 312 105.02 19.24 -14.44
CA SER A 312 105.19 18.96 -15.87
C SER A 312 103.92 18.54 -16.62
N GLU A 313 102.79 18.29 -15.93
CA GLU A 313 101.58 17.68 -16.53
C GLU A 313 100.38 18.64 -16.74
N GLY A 314 100.60 19.96 -16.77
CA GLY A 314 99.59 20.88 -17.31
C GLY A 314 98.53 21.43 -16.35
N GLY A 315 98.77 21.35 -15.03
CA GLY A 315 98.01 22.10 -14.02
C GLY A 315 96.80 21.37 -13.42
N ILE A 316 96.31 21.89 -12.29
CA ILE A 316 95.19 21.30 -11.52
C ILE A 316 93.91 21.37 -12.36
N PRO A 317 93.22 20.25 -12.60
CA PRO A 317 91.99 20.26 -13.38
C PRO A 317 90.87 21.00 -12.64
N ALA A 318 90.07 21.78 -13.38
CA ALA A 318 89.01 22.62 -12.79
C ALA A 318 87.86 21.76 -12.26
N LEU A 319 87.55 21.88 -10.97
CA LEU A 319 86.40 21.25 -10.33
C LEU A 319 85.14 22.07 -10.66
N SER A 320 84.19 21.49 -11.39
CA SER A 320 82.82 22.04 -11.50
C SER A 320 81.86 21.22 -10.64
N MET A 321 81.17 21.86 -9.71
CA MET A 321 80.00 21.29 -9.00
C MET A 321 78.74 21.51 -9.85
N TYR A 322 77.89 20.50 -9.94
CA TYR A 322 76.50 20.59 -10.39
C TYR A 322 75.60 19.85 -9.41
#